data_AF-A0A7Y1Z315-F1
#
_entry.id   AF-A0A7Y1Z315-F1
#
_cell.length_a   1.000
_cell.length_b   1.000
_cell.length_c   1.000
_cell.angle_alpha   90.00
_cell.angle_beta   90.00
_cell.angle_gamma   90.00
#
_symmetry.space_group_name_H-M   'P 1'
#
loop_
_entity.id
_entity.type
_entity.pdbx_description
1 polymer ?
#
loop_
_entity_poly.entity_id
_entity_poly.type
_entity_poly.pdbx_seq_one_letter_code
_entity_poly.pdbx_strand_id
1 'polypeptide(L)'
;MALAAALGAALMSWSAADPSLSHATEALPINWLGAPGAIIADLMIQFFGISSIAPVMMIAGWGWRLTSGRGLTRPLTRLCLTIFAMVVLAGYLSSLEQPEHWQLLVGMGGVLGDAAKSWIDLPLGLVAGAFGSSAEAAVAAILALLALFCLAYASDISLPRGGRKGAKSSGKAGDQDKPGQEIGLARFLFMAVVMLIRIFGWLLRRAFHLLAELRSLLRRLTGSDGIDPKDRLRLAMERAGGDDLTWNSTSDVYAANQLRQPATDIDQTDDEAERTKELFGGGLVGRARAFIRELWNDGTSSDPLEDLLRSEPQLEPVMPAHDDGDDFPSEVFDTAPKPAERKPRARKRASTAAIPDEPTDYQLPPLALLNEAPPARPEDTLTQDMLVENARLLEGVLDDFGIRGQIIDVRPGPVVTLYELEPAPGLKSSRVIGLADDIARSMSAISARVAVVPGRNAIGIELPNDRRLTVYLHEVFASKHFSSDKHTLALTLGKNIGGEPIIVDLARMPHLLIAGTTGSGKSVGINAMILSLLYRMTPEECRMIMIDPKMLELSVYDGIPHLLTPVVTDPNKAIVALKWAVREMEARYKNMSKVGVRNIDGFNKRAREAAAKVVSLTRSLQTGF
;
A
#
# COMPACT_ATOMS: atom_id res chain seq x y z
N MET A 1 38.66 1.06 -4.35
CA MET A 1 38.96 0.97 -2.90
C MET A 1 38.17 1.97 -2.10
N ALA A 2 38.32 3.29 -2.32
CA ALA A 2 37.54 4.30 -1.59
C ALA A 2 36.01 4.06 -1.65
N LEU A 3 35.46 3.69 -2.81
CA LEU A 3 34.03 3.38 -2.95
C LEU A 3 33.59 2.17 -2.11
N ALA A 4 34.42 1.12 -1.99
CA ALA A 4 34.10 -0.04 -1.15
C ALA A 4 34.15 0.32 0.33
N ALA A 5 35.16 1.11 0.73
CA ALA A 5 35.27 1.60 2.11
C ALA A 5 34.10 2.51 2.47
N ALA A 6 33.68 3.40 1.57
CA ALA A 6 32.52 4.27 1.75
C ALA A 6 31.22 3.46 1.90
N LEU A 7 30.94 2.54 0.97
CA LEU A 7 29.72 1.71 1.05
C LEU A 7 29.74 0.80 2.28
N GLY A 8 30.88 0.22 2.63
CA GLY A 8 31.05 -0.57 3.84
C GLY A 8 30.83 0.24 5.11
N ALA A 9 31.40 1.45 5.20
CA ALA A 9 31.19 2.36 6.32
C ALA A 9 29.73 2.78 6.45
N ALA A 10 29.04 3.06 5.34
CA ALA A 10 27.61 3.37 5.34
C ALA A 10 26.78 2.22 5.92
N LEU A 11 27.01 0.98 5.48
CA LEU A 11 26.28 -0.20 5.96
C LEU A 11 26.62 -0.54 7.43
N MET A 12 27.89 -0.42 7.82
CA MET A 12 28.32 -0.72 9.20
C MET A 12 27.81 0.30 10.22
N SER A 13 27.64 1.57 9.82
CA SER A 13 27.10 2.63 10.66
C SER A 13 25.61 2.86 10.42
N TRP A 14 24.89 1.85 9.90
CA TRP A 14 23.44 1.92 9.74
C TRP A 14 22.74 1.98 11.10
N SER A 15 21.73 2.86 11.19
CA SER A 15 20.86 3.00 12.35
C SER A 15 19.43 3.20 11.87
N ALA A 16 18.47 2.49 12.48
CA ALA A 16 17.04 2.68 12.20
C ALA A 16 16.52 4.07 12.63
N ALA A 17 17.27 4.79 13.47
CA ALA A 17 16.92 6.13 13.93
C ALA A 17 17.40 7.25 12.99
N ASP A 18 18.23 6.94 11.99
CA ASP A 18 18.75 7.94 11.07
C ASP A 18 17.67 8.48 10.12
N PRO A 19 17.82 9.73 9.60
CA PRO A 19 16.96 10.24 8.56
C PRO A 19 17.16 9.46 7.26
N SER A 20 16.08 8.85 6.77
CA SER A 20 16.07 8.03 5.56
C SER A 20 14.77 8.21 4.76
N LEU A 21 14.63 7.51 3.64
CA LEU A 21 13.39 7.50 2.85
C LEU A 21 12.24 6.78 3.56
N SER A 22 12.57 5.91 4.51
CA SER A 22 11.60 5.13 5.29
C SER A 22 11.33 5.73 6.67
N HIS A 23 12.23 6.59 7.16
CA HIS A 23 12.16 7.21 8.48
C HIS A 23 12.47 8.71 8.39
N ALA A 24 11.41 9.53 8.48
CA ALA A 24 11.52 10.98 8.45
C ALA A 24 11.74 11.54 9.87
N THR A 25 12.92 12.11 10.12
CA THR A 25 13.29 12.73 11.41
C THR A 25 14.12 13.99 11.18
N GLU A 26 14.06 14.93 12.13
CA GLU A 26 14.90 16.13 12.16
C GLU A 26 16.25 15.90 12.84
N ALA A 27 16.48 14.70 13.38
CA ALA A 27 17.74 14.33 14.02
C ALA A 27 18.92 14.32 13.03
N LEU A 28 20.11 14.69 13.51
CA LEU A 28 21.33 14.59 12.72
C LEU A 28 21.67 13.11 12.47
N PRO A 29 22.10 12.75 11.24
CA PRO A 29 22.45 11.37 10.91
C PRO A 29 23.69 10.91 11.70
N ILE A 30 23.56 9.77 12.36
CA ILE A 30 24.64 9.08 13.08
C ILE A 30 25.57 8.38 12.08
N ASN A 31 25.04 7.97 10.91
CA ASN A 31 25.81 7.37 9.84
C ASN A 31 27.09 8.14 9.51
N TRP A 32 28.22 7.43 9.36
CA TRP A 32 29.54 8.04 9.18
C TRP A 32 29.69 8.81 7.86
N LEU A 33 28.82 8.58 6.87
CA LEU A 33 28.77 9.35 5.62
C LEU A 33 27.65 10.39 5.59
N GLY A 34 27.03 10.67 6.74
CA GLY A 34 25.91 11.61 6.86
C GLY A 34 24.65 11.11 6.16
N ALA A 35 23.77 12.05 5.78
CA ALA A 35 22.45 11.73 5.24
C ALA A 35 22.47 10.85 3.96
N PRO A 36 23.37 11.05 2.98
CA PRO A 36 23.45 10.16 1.82
C PRO A 36 23.84 8.73 2.20
N GLY A 37 24.71 8.57 3.19
CA GLY A 37 25.11 7.27 3.74
C GLY A 37 23.95 6.56 4.41
N ALA A 38 23.22 7.28 5.27
CA ALA A 38 22.02 6.79 5.95
C ALA A 38 20.97 6.29 4.96
N ILE A 39 20.63 7.09 3.93
CA ILE A 39 19.65 6.71 2.91
C ILE A 39 20.06 5.46 2.14
N ILE A 40 21.33 5.38 1.69
CA ILE A 40 21.82 4.24 0.92
C ILE A 40 21.84 2.98 1.79
N ALA A 41 22.33 3.08 3.02
CA ALA A 41 22.41 1.97 3.95
C ALA A 41 21.02 1.45 4.30
N ASP A 42 20.08 2.35 4.60
CA ASP A 42 18.70 2.01 4.90
C ASP A 42 18.01 1.28 3.75
N LEU A 43 18.14 1.80 2.51
CA LEU A 43 17.59 1.13 1.33
C LEU A 43 18.20 -0.27 1.14
N MET A 44 19.51 -0.41 1.28
CA MET A 44 20.18 -1.69 1.09
C MET A 44 19.80 -2.71 2.16
N ILE A 45 19.71 -2.30 3.42
CA ILE A 45 19.35 -3.17 4.54
C ILE A 45 17.87 -3.57 4.49
N GLN A 46 16.95 -2.67 4.14
CA GLN A 46 15.53 -3.02 4.04
C GLN A 46 15.21 -3.98 2.88
N PHE A 47 15.83 -3.77 1.72
CA PHE A 47 15.56 -4.60 0.56
C PHE A 47 16.30 -5.93 0.59
N PHE A 48 17.55 -5.94 1.04
CA PHE A 48 18.46 -7.09 0.90
C PHE A 48 19.00 -7.63 2.24
N GLY A 49 18.69 -6.97 3.36
CA GLY A 49 19.16 -7.37 4.68
C GLY A 49 20.68 -7.47 4.73
N ILE A 50 21.18 -8.52 5.40
CA ILE A 50 22.62 -8.78 5.57
C ILE A 50 23.31 -9.06 4.22
N SER A 51 22.58 -9.49 3.19
CA SER A 51 23.17 -9.75 1.87
C SER A 51 23.67 -8.49 1.15
N SER A 52 23.30 -7.29 1.62
CA SER A 52 23.79 -6.00 1.14
C SER A 52 25.32 -5.83 1.20
N ILE A 53 26.04 -6.70 1.91
CA ILE A 53 27.51 -6.74 1.91
C ILE A 53 28.11 -7.26 0.58
N ALA A 54 27.33 -7.98 -0.23
CA ALA A 54 27.75 -8.54 -1.53
C ALA A 54 28.40 -7.50 -2.48
N PRO A 55 27.77 -6.34 -2.77
CA PRO A 55 28.38 -5.29 -3.59
C PRO A 55 29.68 -4.74 -2.99
N VAL A 56 29.81 -4.65 -1.65
CA VAL A 56 31.05 -4.22 -1.00
C VAL A 56 32.21 -5.16 -1.35
N MET A 57 31.98 -6.47 -1.25
CA MET A 57 32.97 -7.50 -1.58
C MET A 57 33.41 -7.44 -3.05
N MET A 58 32.45 -7.24 -3.97
CA MET A 58 32.75 -7.08 -5.40
C MET A 58 33.60 -5.84 -5.66
N ILE A 59 33.19 -4.67 -5.16
CA ILE A 59 33.88 -3.39 -5.39
C ILE A 59 35.28 -3.41 -4.75
N ALA A 60 35.43 -4.05 -3.58
CA ALA A 60 36.71 -4.21 -2.92
C ALA A 60 37.66 -5.08 -3.76
N GLY A 61 37.21 -6.24 -4.23
CA GLY A 61 38.01 -7.14 -5.07
C GLY A 61 38.40 -6.53 -6.40
N TRP A 62 37.47 -5.81 -7.06
CA TRP A 62 37.77 -5.07 -8.29
C TRP A 62 38.73 -3.93 -8.05
N GLY A 63 38.54 -3.20 -6.95
CA GLY A 63 39.44 -2.14 -6.51
C GLY A 63 40.87 -2.63 -6.33
N TRP A 64 41.05 -3.73 -5.60
CA TRP A 64 42.34 -4.38 -5.39
C TRP A 64 43.00 -4.81 -6.70
N ARG A 65 42.20 -5.37 -7.62
CA ARG A 65 42.70 -5.85 -8.89
C ARG A 65 43.17 -4.72 -9.82
N LEU A 66 42.39 -3.65 -9.89
CA LEU A 66 42.76 -2.44 -10.65
C LEU A 66 44.01 -1.79 -10.06
N THR A 67 44.14 -1.68 -8.74
CA THR A 67 45.36 -1.16 -8.09
C THR A 67 46.56 -2.09 -8.27
N SER A 68 46.33 -3.39 -8.48
CA SER A 68 47.39 -4.38 -8.79
C SER A 68 47.77 -4.40 -10.28
N GLY A 69 47.31 -3.44 -11.09
CA GLY A 69 47.61 -3.36 -12.53
C GLY A 69 46.96 -4.47 -13.37
N ARG A 70 45.96 -5.20 -12.84
CA ARG A 70 45.28 -6.28 -13.54
C ARG A 70 43.93 -5.77 -14.08
N GLY A 71 43.64 -6.04 -15.35
CA GLY A 71 42.36 -5.70 -15.96
C GLY A 71 41.19 -6.53 -15.42
N LEU A 72 39.98 -5.97 -15.46
CA LEU A 72 38.73 -6.66 -15.11
C LEU A 72 38.31 -7.59 -16.25
N THR A 73 38.17 -8.88 -15.97
CA THR A 73 37.67 -9.85 -16.95
C THR A 73 36.15 -9.92 -16.87
N ARG A 74 35.45 -9.53 -17.95
CA ARG A 74 33.98 -9.58 -18.10
C ARG A 74 33.23 -8.92 -16.92
N PRO A 75 33.37 -7.60 -16.72
CA PRO A 75 32.79 -6.89 -15.58
C PRO A 75 31.26 -7.05 -15.51
N LEU A 76 30.55 -7.02 -16.64
CA LEU A 76 29.09 -7.14 -16.67
C LEU A 76 28.60 -8.51 -16.16
N THR A 77 29.24 -9.60 -16.57
CA THR A 77 28.89 -10.95 -16.09
C THR A 77 29.03 -11.07 -14.58
N ARG A 78 30.05 -10.43 -14.00
CA ARG A 78 30.31 -10.45 -12.57
C ARG A 78 29.38 -9.55 -11.77
N LEU A 79 28.97 -8.43 -12.35
CA LEU A 79 27.90 -7.62 -11.79
C LEU A 79 26.59 -8.42 -11.71
N CYS A 80 26.19 -9.06 -12.82
CA CYS A 80 25.00 -9.92 -12.82
C CYS A 80 25.11 -11.07 -11.81
N LEU A 81 26.30 -11.68 -11.69
CA LEU A 81 26.54 -12.75 -10.73
C LEU A 81 26.47 -12.26 -9.28
N THR A 82 26.91 -11.04 -9.00
CA THR A 82 26.81 -10.43 -7.67
C THR A 82 25.36 -10.16 -7.30
N ILE A 83 24.55 -9.64 -8.23
CA ILE A 83 23.11 -9.43 -8.02
C ILE A 83 22.41 -10.77 -7.76
N PHE A 84 22.72 -11.80 -8.57
CA PHE A 84 22.18 -13.15 -8.36
C PHE A 84 22.59 -13.71 -6.99
N ALA A 85 23.87 -13.61 -6.62
CA ALA A 85 24.36 -14.09 -5.34
C ALA A 85 23.72 -13.35 -4.16
N MET A 86 23.47 -12.05 -4.30
CA MET A 86 22.79 -11.24 -3.29
C MET A 86 21.36 -11.74 -3.05
N VAL A 87 20.58 -12.01 -4.11
CA VAL A 87 19.21 -12.55 -3.97
C VAL A 87 19.20 -13.95 -3.37
N VAL A 88 20.12 -14.83 -3.82
CA VAL A 88 20.23 -16.19 -3.26
C VAL A 88 20.63 -16.16 -1.78
N LEU A 89 21.59 -15.29 -1.43
CA LEU A 89 22.02 -15.11 -0.05
C LEU A 89 20.90 -14.51 0.82
N ALA A 90 20.14 -13.54 0.30
CA ALA A 90 18.97 -12.99 0.97
C ALA A 90 17.90 -14.05 1.26
N GLY A 91 17.58 -14.89 0.27
CA GLY A 91 16.64 -16.00 0.45
C GLY A 91 17.11 -17.01 1.52
N TYR A 92 18.39 -17.36 1.51
CA TYR A 92 18.99 -18.19 2.56
C TYR A 92 18.90 -17.55 3.94
N LEU A 93 19.30 -16.27 4.08
CA LEU A 93 19.26 -15.57 5.36
C LEU A 93 17.85 -15.44 5.92
N SER A 94 16.84 -15.31 5.05
CA SER A 94 15.44 -15.25 5.46
C SER A 94 14.90 -16.61 5.93
N SER A 95 15.58 -17.71 5.60
CA SER A 95 15.25 -19.05 6.09
C SER A 95 15.81 -19.35 7.48
N LEU A 96 16.73 -18.52 7.97
CA LEU A 96 17.29 -18.66 9.32
C LEU A 96 16.35 -18.01 10.34
N GLU A 97 16.33 -18.58 11.54
CA GLU A 97 15.57 -18.04 12.66
C GLU A 97 16.11 -16.66 13.07
N GLN A 98 15.20 -15.70 13.27
CA GLN A 98 15.55 -14.32 13.54
C GLN A 98 16.03 -14.16 15.00
N PRO A 99 17.21 -13.54 15.24
CA PRO A 99 17.66 -13.24 16.60
C PRO A 99 16.70 -12.27 17.30
N GLU A 100 16.54 -12.39 18.62
CA GLU A 100 15.64 -11.54 19.43
C GLU A 100 15.93 -10.03 19.30
N HIS A 101 17.16 -9.66 18.95
CA HIS A 101 17.60 -8.27 18.80
C HIS A 101 17.49 -7.75 17.36
N TRP A 102 16.88 -8.49 16.44
CA TRP A 102 16.65 -8.04 15.07
C TRP A 102 15.56 -6.96 15.05
N GLN A 103 15.94 -5.73 14.73
CA GLN A 103 15.09 -4.55 14.89
C GLN A 103 14.13 -4.30 13.70
N LEU A 104 14.29 -5.03 12.60
CA LEU A 104 13.48 -4.82 11.40
C LEU A 104 12.27 -5.76 11.41
N LEU A 105 11.13 -5.23 10.94
CA LEU A 105 9.90 -6.01 10.69
C LEU A 105 10.06 -7.10 9.62
N VAL A 106 11.14 -7.01 8.83
CA VAL A 106 11.43 -7.86 7.67
C VAL A 106 12.56 -8.82 8.03
N GLY A 107 12.56 -10.02 7.47
CA GLY A 107 13.57 -11.04 7.78
C GLY A 107 15.02 -10.61 7.50
N MET A 108 15.99 -11.43 7.93
CA MET A 108 17.42 -11.12 7.78
C MET A 108 17.91 -10.96 6.33
N GLY A 109 17.12 -11.38 5.34
CA GLY A 109 17.36 -11.12 3.91
C GLY A 109 16.62 -9.93 3.33
N GLY A 110 15.91 -9.14 4.14
CA GLY A 110 15.08 -8.03 3.69
C GLY A 110 13.90 -8.48 2.82
N VAL A 111 13.19 -7.51 2.23
CA VAL A 111 11.91 -7.77 1.54
C VAL A 111 12.08 -8.73 0.36
N LEU A 112 13.20 -8.61 -0.36
CA LEU A 112 13.51 -9.50 -1.48
C LEU A 112 13.92 -10.89 -1.01
N GLY A 113 14.52 -11.00 0.17
CA GLY A 113 14.83 -12.29 0.80
C GLY A 113 13.57 -13.04 1.23
N ASP A 114 12.63 -12.36 1.87
CA ASP A 114 11.34 -12.96 2.27
C ASP A 114 10.53 -13.39 1.04
N ALA A 115 10.53 -12.56 -0.02
CA ALA A 115 9.94 -12.94 -1.30
C ALA A 115 10.65 -14.15 -1.93
N ALA A 116 11.99 -14.18 -1.93
CA ALA A 116 12.75 -15.32 -2.45
C ALA A 116 12.51 -16.60 -1.66
N LYS A 117 12.40 -16.51 -0.32
CA LYS A 117 12.03 -17.63 0.56
C LYS A 117 10.65 -18.18 0.21
N SER A 118 9.66 -17.32 0.01
CA SER A 118 8.31 -17.76 -0.40
C SER A 118 8.31 -18.56 -1.71
N TRP A 119 9.20 -18.24 -2.66
CA TRP A 119 9.37 -18.98 -3.92
C TRP A 119 10.11 -20.31 -3.76
N ILE A 120 10.90 -20.46 -2.70
CA ILE A 120 11.59 -21.71 -2.36
C ILE A 120 10.64 -22.62 -1.58
N ASP A 121 9.94 -22.08 -0.58
CA ASP A 121 9.07 -22.82 0.33
C ASP A 121 7.79 -23.33 -0.37
N LEU A 122 7.27 -22.62 -1.37
CA LEU A 122 6.07 -23.05 -2.11
C LEU A 122 6.24 -24.39 -2.84
N PRO A 123 7.28 -24.60 -3.68
CA PRO A 123 7.56 -25.90 -4.28
C PRO A 123 8.13 -26.91 -3.27
N LEU A 124 8.88 -26.46 -2.25
CA LEU A 124 9.38 -27.38 -1.22
C LEU A 124 8.26 -27.95 -0.37
N GLY A 125 7.26 -27.17 0.04
CA GLY A 125 6.11 -27.63 0.82
C GLY A 125 5.28 -28.69 0.11
N LEU A 126 5.18 -28.63 -1.22
CA LEU A 126 4.57 -29.67 -2.05
C LEU A 126 5.36 -31.00 -2.05
N VAL A 127 6.66 -30.95 -1.73
CA VAL A 127 7.58 -32.10 -1.70
C VAL A 127 7.91 -32.54 -0.26
N ALA A 128 7.87 -31.63 0.71
CA ALA A 128 8.33 -31.78 2.08
C ALA A 128 7.46 -32.76 2.89
N GLY A 129 6.19 -32.93 2.49
CA GLY A 129 5.33 -34.00 3.00
C GLY A 129 5.93 -35.40 2.84
N ALA A 130 6.93 -35.59 1.97
CA ALA A 130 7.61 -36.86 1.75
C ALA A 130 9.01 -36.98 2.39
N PHE A 131 9.68 -35.88 2.76
CA PHE A 131 11.11 -35.90 3.16
C PHE A 131 11.44 -35.23 4.51
N GLY A 132 10.47 -34.58 5.16
CA GLY A 132 10.65 -33.98 6.49
C GLY A 132 11.56 -32.75 6.52
N SER A 133 11.79 -32.20 7.72
CA SER A 133 12.53 -30.94 7.96
C SER A 133 14.01 -30.97 7.58
N SER A 134 14.59 -32.15 7.31
CA SER A 134 15.98 -32.30 6.88
C SER A 134 16.21 -31.85 5.43
N ALA A 135 15.18 -31.87 4.59
CA ALA A 135 15.26 -31.42 3.20
C ALA A 135 15.41 -29.90 3.08
N GLU A 136 14.72 -29.14 3.94
CA GLU A 136 14.79 -27.67 3.99
C GLU A 136 16.19 -27.20 4.37
N ALA A 137 16.79 -27.80 5.41
CA ALA A 137 18.15 -27.50 5.84
C ALA A 137 19.20 -27.81 4.75
N ALA A 138 19.03 -28.91 4.02
CA ALA A 138 19.93 -29.28 2.93
C ALA A 138 19.85 -28.30 1.74
N VAL A 139 18.64 -27.87 1.37
CA VAL A 139 18.43 -26.87 0.30
C VAL A 139 19.01 -25.52 0.72
N ALA A 140 18.78 -25.09 1.95
CA ALA A 140 19.35 -23.86 2.50
C ALA A 140 20.89 -23.89 2.47
N ALA A 141 21.51 -25.00 2.88
CA ALA A 141 22.97 -25.18 2.83
C ALA A 141 23.53 -25.12 1.40
N ILE A 142 22.84 -25.72 0.43
CA ILE A 142 23.23 -25.67 -0.99
C ILE A 142 23.16 -24.25 -1.53
N LEU A 143 22.09 -23.50 -1.20
CA LEU A 143 21.92 -22.10 -1.61
C LEU A 143 23.00 -21.19 -1.00
N ALA A 144 23.34 -21.40 0.28
CA ALA A 144 24.41 -20.67 0.94
C ALA A 144 25.78 -20.92 0.26
N LEU A 145 26.11 -22.18 -0.02
CA LEU A 145 27.35 -22.54 -0.72
C LEU A 145 27.39 -21.97 -2.15
N LEU A 146 26.26 -21.98 -2.86
CA LEU A 146 26.14 -21.37 -4.18
C LEU A 146 26.38 -19.86 -4.13
N ALA A 147 25.75 -19.16 -3.18
CA ALA A 147 25.93 -17.72 -3.01
C ALA A 147 27.39 -17.36 -2.69
N LEU A 148 28.02 -18.07 -1.75
CA LEU A 148 29.43 -17.88 -1.39
C LEU A 148 30.37 -18.10 -2.59
N PHE A 149 30.13 -19.16 -3.38
CA PHE A 149 30.91 -19.43 -4.59
C PHE A 149 30.73 -18.32 -5.63
N CYS A 150 29.51 -17.86 -5.86
CA CYS A 150 29.21 -16.77 -6.77
C CYS A 150 29.89 -15.46 -6.34
N LEU A 151 29.87 -15.12 -5.05
CA LEU A 151 30.55 -13.94 -4.50
C LEU A 151 32.09 -14.03 -4.62
N ALA A 152 32.67 -15.20 -4.34
CA ALA A 152 34.10 -15.43 -4.51
C ALA A 152 34.53 -15.26 -5.98
N TYR A 153 33.74 -15.78 -6.92
CA TYR A 153 34.02 -15.61 -8.34
C TYR A 153 33.80 -14.17 -8.84
N ALA A 154 32.77 -13.49 -8.33
CA ALA A 154 32.42 -12.13 -8.73
C ALA A 154 33.41 -11.08 -8.21
N SER A 155 33.92 -11.25 -6.98
CA SER A 155 34.95 -10.40 -6.38
C SER A 155 36.30 -10.52 -7.06
N ASP A 156 36.55 -11.62 -7.78
CA ASP A 156 37.78 -11.83 -8.56
C ASP A 156 39.07 -11.76 -7.74
N ILE A 157 38.96 -12.05 -6.45
CA ILE A 157 40.06 -12.28 -5.53
C ILE A 157 40.61 -13.69 -5.83
N SER A 158 41.19 -13.88 -7.02
CA SER A 158 41.92 -15.10 -7.32
C SER A 158 43.30 -15.04 -6.69
N LEU A 159 43.63 -16.10 -5.93
CA LEU A 159 44.94 -16.39 -5.36
C LEU A 159 46.07 -16.19 -6.38
N PRO A 160 47.27 -15.77 -5.96
CA PRO A 160 48.38 -15.49 -6.86
C PRO A 160 48.66 -16.72 -7.74
N ARG A 161 48.48 -16.60 -9.06
CA ARG A 161 49.11 -17.55 -9.98
C ARG A 161 50.61 -17.36 -9.86
N GLY A 162 51.28 -18.31 -9.19
CA GLY A 162 52.72 -18.34 -9.05
C GLY A 162 53.38 -18.03 -10.40
N GLY A 163 54.19 -16.97 -10.42
CA GLY A 163 54.86 -16.53 -11.63
C GLY A 163 55.83 -17.58 -12.13
N ARG A 164 55.61 -18.07 -13.36
CA ARG A 164 56.64 -18.82 -14.07
C ARG A 164 57.58 -17.78 -14.73
N LYS A 165 58.65 -17.42 -14.03
CA LYS A 165 59.80 -16.70 -14.61
C LYS A 165 60.40 -17.53 -15.75
N GLY A 166 60.81 -16.86 -16.81
CA GLY A 166 61.35 -17.49 -18.01
C GLY A 166 62.64 -18.26 -17.77
N ALA A 167 62.79 -19.36 -18.51
CA ALA A 167 64.08 -19.97 -18.81
C ALA A 167 64.00 -20.57 -20.23
N LYS A 168 64.90 -20.12 -21.11
CA LYS A 168 65.25 -20.77 -22.38
C LYS A 168 66.20 -21.94 -22.06
N SER A 169 65.92 -23.15 -22.55
CA SER A 169 66.90 -24.01 -23.24
C SER A 169 66.30 -25.37 -23.62
N SER A 170 66.92 -25.98 -24.62
CA SER A 170 66.71 -27.27 -25.26
C SER A 170 66.64 -28.50 -24.35
N GLY A 171 66.11 -29.61 -24.88
CA GLY A 171 66.55 -30.97 -24.51
C GLY A 171 65.45 -31.93 -24.06
N LYS A 172 65.47 -33.13 -24.65
CA LYS A 172 64.63 -34.31 -24.43
C LYS A 172 64.49 -34.81 -22.98
N ALA A 173 63.28 -35.35 -22.72
CA ALA A 173 62.90 -36.52 -21.90
C ALA A 173 63.16 -36.53 -20.38
N GLY A 174 62.07 -36.72 -19.61
CA GLY A 174 62.11 -37.08 -18.18
C GLY A 174 60.84 -36.70 -17.42
N ASP A 175 59.89 -37.63 -17.42
CA ASP A 175 58.85 -37.99 -16.44
C ASP A 175 58.28 -37.01 -15.36
N GLN A 176 56.95 -37.09 -15.23
CA GLN A 176 56.06 -36.82 -14.07
C GLN A 176 56.17 -35.52 -13.25
N ASP A 177 55.21 -34.60 -13.47
CA ASP A 177 54.28 -34.14 -12.41
C ASP A 177 53.12 -33.29 -12.99
N LYS A 178 51.87 -33.70 -12.72
CA LYS A 178 50.64 -33.08 -13.24
C LYS A 178 50.08 -32.03 -12.25
N PRO A 179 49.96 -30.73 -12.59
CA PRO A 179 49.04 -29.83 -11.92
C PRO A 179 47.81 -29.61 -12.82
N GLY A 180 46.85 -30.54 -12.77
CA GLY A 180 45.65 -30.54 -13.62
C GLY A 180 44.31 -30.45 -12.87
N GLN A 181 44.32 -30.34 -11.54
CA GLN A 181 43.10 -30.59 -10.74
C GLN A 181 42.29 -29.33 -10.42
N GLU A 182 42.92 -28.15 -10.24
CA GLU A 182 42.19 -26.92 -9.86
C GLU A 182 41.44 -26.24 -11.02
N ILE A 183 41.92 -26.36 -12.26
CA ILE A 183 41.17 -25.92 -13.46
C ILE A 183 39.99 -26.87 -13.73
N GLY A 184 40.12 -28.13 -13.29
CA GLY A 184 39.09 -29.15 -13.37
C GLY A 184 37.91 -28.85 -12.45
N LEU A 185 38.16 -28.50 -11.19
CA LEU A 185 37.09 -28.24 -10.21
C LEU A 185 36.25 -27.01 -10.58
N ALA A 186 36.88 -25.91 -11.01
CA ALA A 186 36.17 -24.70 -11.42
C ALA A 186 35.37 -24.89 -12.71
N ARG A 187 35.91 -25.66 -13.69
CA ARG A 187 35.16 -26.04 -14.90
C ARG A 187 34.05 -27.04 -14.58
N PHE A 188 34.28 -27.97 -13.65
CA PHE A 188 33.30 -28.94 -13.19
C PHE A 188 32.14 -28.25 -12.46
N LEU A 189 32.43 -27.29 -11.57
CA LEU A 189 31.42 -26.49 -10.86
C LEU A 189 30.67 -25.55 -11.80
N PHE A 190 31.36 -24.90 -12.75
CA PHE A 190 30.68 -24.13 -13.80
C PHE A 190 29.76 -25.00 -14.65
N MET A 191 30.23 -26.20 -15.02
CA MET A 191 29.44 -27.16 -15.78
C MET A 191 28.29 -27.73 -14.93
N ALA A 192 28.46 -27.89 -13.62
CA ALA A 192 27.42 -28.28 -12.67
C ALA A 192 26.35 -27.20 -12.51
N VAL A 193 26.73 -25.91 -12.46
CA VAL A 193 25.78 -24.78 -12.45
C VAL A 193 25.01 -24.71 -13.77
N VAL A 194 25.69 -24.84 -14.91
CA VAL A 194 25.02 -24.90 -16.23
C VAL A 194 24.13 -26.13 -16.33
N MET A 195 24.53 -27.26 -15.74
CA MET A 195 23.75 -28.49 -15.68
C MET A 195 22.53 -28.33 -14.75
N LEU A 196 22.66 -27.65 -13.61
CA LEU A 196 21.56 -27.30 -12.71
C LEU A 196 20.56 -26.37 -13.39
N ILE A 197 21.01 -25.36 -14.13
CA ILE A 197 20.14 -24.49 -14.93
C ILE A 197 19.40 -25.32 -16.01
N ARG A 198 20.10 -26.29 -16.63
CA ARG A 198 19.48 -27.19 -17.61
C ARG A 198 18.52 -28.20 -16.98
N ILE A 199 18.83 -28.74 -15.81
CA ILE A 199 17.98 -29.65 -15.03
C ILE A 199 16.76 -28.89 -14.54
N PHE A 200 16.91 -27.66 -14.04
CA PHE A 200 15.80 -26.81 -13.64
C PHE A 200 14.92 -26.45 -14.85
N GLY A 201 15.52 -26.10 -15.99
CA GLY A 201 14.79 -25.91 -17.24
C GLY A 201 14.15 -27.20 -17.77
N TRP A 202 14.72 -28.37 -17.48
CA TRP A 202 14.15 -29.68 -17.81
C TRP A 202 13.00 -30.04 -16.87
N LEU A 203 13.13 -29.80 -15.56
CA LEU A 203 12.10 -29.97 -14.55
C LEU A 203 10.92 -29.05 -14.81
N LEU A 204 11.16 -27.79 -15.18
CA LEU A 204 10.10 -26.86 -15.62
C LEU A 204 9.39 -27.38 -16.87
N ARG A 205 10.13 -27.88 -17.86
CA ARG A 205 9.55 -28.53 -19.05
C ARG A 205 8.80 -29.82 -18.72
N ARG A 206 9.30 -30.62 -17.77
CA ARG A 206 8.69 -31.86 -17.30
C ARG A 206 7.43 -31.60 -16.48
N ALA A 207 7.44 -30.57 -15.64
CA ALA A 207 6.27 -30.08 -14.92
C ALA A 207 5.21 -29.54 -15.90
N PHE A 208 5.63 -28.84 -16.95
CA PHE A 208 4.74 -28.41 -18.03
C PHE A 208 4.16 -29.60 -18.80
N HIS A 209 4.98 -30.63 -19.07
CA HIS A 209 4.53 -31.88 -19.66
C HIS A 209 3.60 -32.68 -18.75
N LEU A 210 3.86 -32.73 -17.44
CA LEU A 210 3.00 -33.37 -16.45
C LEU A 210 1.68 -32.63 -16.30
N LEU A 211 1.68 -31.30 -16.34
CA LEU A 211 0.47 -30.48 -16.41
C LEU A 211 -0.31 -30.71 -17.71
N ALA A 212 0.39 -30.92 -18.83
CA ALA A 212 -0.22 -31.27 -20.11
C ALA A 212 -0.80 -32.70 -20.11
N GLU A 213 -0.09 -33.67 -19.50
CA GLU A 213 -0.55 -35.04 -19.28
C GLU A 213 -1.73 -35.07 -18.33
N LEU A 214 -1.69 -34.35 -17.21
CA LEU A 214 -2.79 -34.19 -16.25
C LEU A 214 -4.00 -33.55 -16.93
N ARG A 215 -3.79 -32.54 -17.79
CA ARG A 215 -4.83 -31.93 -18.63
C ARG A 215 -5.36 -32.89 -19.70
N SER A 216 -4.57 -33.85 -20.16
CA SER A 216 -5.01 -34.89 -21.11
C SER A 216 -5.77 -36.02 -20.40
N LEU A 217 -5.40 -36.34 -19.16
CA LEU A 217 -6.01 -37.36 -18.31
C LEU A 217 -7.32 -36.84 -17.72
N LEU A 218 -7.36 -35.56 -17.34
CA LEU A 218 -8.58 -34.81 -17.05
C LEU A 218 -9.52 -34.77 -18.27
N ARG A 219 -9.01 -34.59 -19.50
CA ARG A 219 -9.82 -34.66 -20.73
C ARG A 219 -10.39 -36.05 -21.02
N ARG A 220 -9.65 -37.11 -20.71
CA ARG A 220 -10.11 -38.50 -20.79
C ARG A 220 -11.15 -38.86 -19.72
N LEU A 221 -10.97 -38.35 -18.50
CA LEU A 221 -11.92 -38.52 -17.38
C LEU A 221 -13.18 -37.67 -17.53
N THR A 222 -13.08 -36.51 -18.18
CA THR A 222 -14.21 -35.62 -18.49
C THR A 222 -14.87 -35.91 -19.84
N GLY A 223 -14.49 -37.01 -20.51
CA GLY A 223 -15.18 -37.50 -21.71
C GLY A 223 -15.11 -36.56 -22.92
N SER A 224 -14.02 -35.81 -23.06
CA SER A 224 -13.83 -34.86 -24.16
C SER A 224 -12.77 -35.37 -25.15
N ASP A 225 -13.04 -36.48 -25.82
CA ASP A 225 -12.41 -36.78 -27.11
C ASP A 225 -13.42 -36.55 -28.24
N GLY A 226 -13.02 -35.68 -29.16
CA GLY A 226 -13.79 -35.31 -30.34
C GLY A 226 -14.00 -36.50 -31.26
N ILE A 227 -15.26 -36.85 -31.46
CA ILE A 227 -15.73 -37.54 -32.66
C ILE A 227 -16.41 -36.46 -33.48
N ASP A 228 -15.99 -36.30 -34.75
CA ASP A 228 -16.60 -35.38 -35.70
C ASP A 228 -18.14 -35.58 -35.69
N PRO A 229 -18.96 -34.52 -35.58
CA PRO A 229 -20.41 -34.62 -35.54
C PRO A 229 -21.01 -35.48 -36.66
N LYS A 230 -20.38 -35.54 -37.84
CA LYS A 230 -20.81 -36.39 -38.95
C LYS A 230 -20.55 -37.88 -38.71
N ASP A 231 -19.44 -38.22 -38.05
CA ASP A 231 -19.12 -39.61 -37.69
C ASP A 231 -19.96 -40.08 -36.50
N ARG A 232 -20.34 -39.18 -35.57
CA ARG A 232 -21.35 -39.48 -34.53
C ARG A 232 -22.72 -39.77 -35.12
N LEU A 233 -23.13 -39.02 -36.14
CA LEU A 233 -24.40 -39.26 -36.82
C LEU A 233 -24.35 -40.59 -37.58
N ARG A 234 -23.23 -40.91 -38.23
CA ARG A 234 -23.03 -42.16 -38.96
C ARG A 234 -23.01 -43.39 -38.04
N LEU A 235 -22.28 -43.32 -36.92
CA LEU A 235 -22.24 -44.38 -35.89
C LEU A 235 -23.55 -44.48 -35.08
N ALA A 236 -24.28 -43.38 -34.89
CA ALA A 236 -25.60 -43.41 -34.27
C ALA A 236 -26.66 -44.00 -35.21
N MET A 237 -26.57 -43.73 -36.51
CA MET A 237 -27.44 -44.36 -37.52
C MET A 237 -27.11 -45.84 -37.75
N GLU A 238 -25.84 -46.24 -37.63
CA GLU A 238 -25.44 -47.66 -37.64
C GLU A 238 -25.83 -48.40 -36.35
N ARG A 239 -25.74 -47.75 -35.17
CA ARG A 239 -26.16 -48.34 -33.89
C ARG A 239 -27.67 -48.36 -33.67
N ALA A 240 -28.40 -47.44 -34.28
CA ALA A 240 -29.84 -47.35 -34.17
C ALA A 240 -30.59 -48.36 -35.04
N GLY A 241 -29.88 -49.21 -35.81
CA GLY A 241 -30.49 -50.31 -36.55
C GLY A 241 -31.58 -49.81 -37.50
N GLY A 242 -31.19 -49.47 -38.73
CA GLY A 242 -32.12 -49.67 -39.84
C GLY A 242 -32.46 -51.16 -39.88
N ASP A 243 -33.59 -51.53 -39.28
CA ASP A 243 -34.81 -51.89 -40.00
C ASP A 243 -35.88 -52.27 -38.97
N ASP A 244 -37.09 -51.77 -39.21
CA ASP A 244 -38.32 -51.96 -38.44
C ASP A 244 -38.38 -51.37 -37.02
N LEU A 245 -39.25 -50.38 -36.83
CA LEU A 245 -40.40 -50.50 -35.94
C LEU A 245 -41.32 -49.28 -36.07
N THR A 246 -42.54 -49.58 -36.50
CA THR A 246 -43.69 -48.71 -36.70
C THR A 246 -44.13 -47.98 -35.42
N TRP A 247 -44.54 -46.73 -35.58
CA TRP A 247 -45.19 -45.91 -34.56
C TRP A 247 -46.53 -46.50 -34.14
N ASN A 248 -46.72 -46.82 -32.85
CA ASN A 248 -48.04 -46.89 -32.26
C ASN A 248 -47.99 -46.90 -30.73
N SER A 249 -48.24 -45.74 -30.10
CA SER A 249 -49.09 -45.60 -28.90
C SER A 249 -48.87 -44.22 -28.26
N THR A 250 -49.97 -43.48 -28.17
CA THR A 250 -50.10 -42.13 -27.63
C THR A 250 -50.15 -42.16 -26.10
N SER A 251 -49.02 -42.37 -25.42
CA SER A 251 -48.99 -42.25 -23.95
C SER A 251 -47.76 -41.56 -23.34
N ASP A 252 -46.68 -41.32 -24.08
CA ASP A 252 -45.47 -40.69 -23.50
C ASP A 252 -45.31 -39.20 -23.85
N VAL A 253 -46.28 -38.62 -24.57
CA VAL A 253 -46.23 -37.23 -25.08
C VAL A 253 -46.70 -36.19 -24.04
N TYR A 254 -47.18 -36.58 -22.86
CA TYR A 254 -47.66 -35.64 -21.83
C TYR A 254 -46.72 -35.40 -20.63
N ALA A 255 -45.56 -36.07 -20.54
CA ALA A 255 -44.64 -35.89 -19.40
C ALA A 255 -43.46 -34.93 -19.66
N ALA A 256 -43.20 -34.52 -20.90
CA ALA A 256 -42.02 -33.72 -21.26
C ALA A 256 -42.32 -32.23 -21.56
N ASN A 257 -43.55 -31.76 -21.30
CA ASN A 257 -44.05 -30.51 -21.88
C ASN A 257 -44.18 -29.32 -20.89
N GLN A 258 -43.30 -29.19 -19.90
CA GLN A 258 -43.40 -28.06 -18.94
C GLN A 258 -42.23 -27.10 -18.81
N LEU A 259 -41.17 -27.15 -19.61
CA LEU A 259 -40.24 -25.99 -19.66
C LEU A 259 -39.72 -25.75 -21.10
N ARG A 260 -40.64 -25.36 -22.00
CA ARG A 260 -40.33 -24.70 -23.28
C ARG A 260 -40.22 -23.18 -23.04
N GLN A 261 -38.99 -22.66 -23.13
CA GLN A 261 -38.48 -21.60 -24.04
C GLN A 261 -39.45 -20.49 -24.55
N PRO A 262 -39.00 -19.22 -24.79
CA PRO A 262 -38.10 -18.95 -25.92
C PRO A 262 -37.03 -17.84 -25.78
N ALA A 263 -36.12 -17.91 -26.76
CA ALA A 263 -34.91 -17.15 -27.03
C ALA A 263 -35.14 -15.74 -27.60
N THR A 264 -34.07 -14.93 -27.61
CA THR A 264 -33.74 -14.03 -28.73
C THR A 264 -32.21 -13.94 -28.93
N ASP A 265 -31.80 -14.40 -30.12
CA ASP A 265 -30.65 -14.11 -31.00
C ASP A 265 -29.47 -13.26 -30.52
N ILE A 266 -28.23 -13.77 -30.72
CA ILE A 266 -27.15 -13.07 -31.44
C ILE A 266 -26.27 -14.10 -32.19
N ASP A 267 -26.09 -13.80 -33.48
CA ASP A 267 -25.14 -14.32 -34.46
C ASP A 267 -23.69 -13.90 -34.13
N GLN A 268 -22.80 -14.84 -33.77
CA GLN A 268 -21.34 -14.68 -33.75
C GLN A 268 -20.63 -16.03 -33.89
N THR A 269 -20.69 -16.63 -35.08
CA THR A 269 -19.75 -17.71 -35.45
C THR A 269 -18.88 -17.22 -36.59
N ASP A 270 -17.80 -16.52 -36.24
CA ASP A 270 -16.56 -16.46 -37.03
C ASP A 270 -15.39 -15.81 -36.24
N ASP A 271 -15.66 -15.03 -35.19
CA ASP A 271 -14.60 -14.34 -34.39
C ASP A 271 -13.89 -15.22 -33.34
N GLU A 272 -14.43 -16.39 -32.97
CA GLU A 272 -13.82 -17.27 -31.96
C GLU A 272 -12.66 -18.13 -32.49
N ALA A 273 -12.62 -18.37 -33.80
CA ALA A 273 -11.57 -19.17 -34.45
C ALA A 273 -10.27 -18.38 -34.70
N GLU A 274 -10.34 -17.05 -34.80
CA GLU A 274 -9.15 -16.20 -34.90
C GLU A 274 -8.57 -15.83 -33.53
N ARG A 275 -9.41 -15.60 -32.51
CA ARG A 275 -8.96 -15.32 -31.14
C ARG A 275 -8.17 -16.47 -30.50
N THR A 276 -8.44 -17.70 -30.91
CA THR A 276 -7.77 -18.89 -30.37
C THR A 276 -6.39 -19.17 -30.99
N LYS A 277 -6.04 -18.55 -32.13
CA LYS A 277 -4.71 -18.68 -32.76
C LYS A 277 -3.68 -17.68 -32.25
N GLU A 278 -4.09 -16.47 -31.85
CA GLU A 278 -3.15 -15.47 -31.31
C GLU A 278 -2.74 -15.73 -29.85
N LEU A 279 -3.55 -16.46 -29.07
CA LEU A 279 -3.30 -16.69 -27.64
C LEU A 279 -2.13 -17.66 -27.35
N PHE A 280 -1.70 -18.48 -28.32
CA PHE A 280 -0.72 -19.56 -28.09
C PHE A 280 0.57 -19.47 -28.91
N GLY A 281 0.80 -18.39 -29.67
CA GLY A 281 1.98 -18.25 -30.55
C GLY A 281 3.12 -17.35 -30.07
N GLY A 282 2.94 -16.51 -29.05
CA GLY A 282 3.90 -15.46 -28.69
C GLY A 282 4.80 -15.80 -27.50
N GLY A 283 6.13 -15.79 -27.69
CA GLY A 283 7.12 -15.83 -26.61
C GLY A 283 6.95 -14.71 -25.57
N LEU A 284 7.79 -14.71 -24.52
CA LEU A 284 7.68 -13.88 -23.30
C LEU A 284 7.31 -12.38 -23.52
N VAL A 285 7.78 -11.78 -24.62
CA VAL A 285 7.48 -10.38 -24.99
C VAL A 285 6.04 -10.20 -25.50
N GLY A 286 5.49 -11.19 -26.19
CA GLY A 286 4.08 -11.23 -26.62
C GLY A 286 3.12 -11.40 -25.43
N ARG A 287 3.51 -12.18 -24.41
CA ARG A 287 2.76 -12.25 -23.15
C ARG A 287 2.82 -10.96 -22.35
N ALA A 288 3.97 -10.26 -22.33
CA ALA A 288 4.04 -8.93 -21.72
C ALA A 288 3.19 -7.90 -22.48
N ARG A 289 3.14 -7.96 -23.82
CA ARG A 289 2.31 -7.07 -24.64
C ARG A 289 0.82 -7.39 -24.55
N ALA A 290 0.46 -8.68 -24.45
CA ALA A 290 -0.91 -9.14 -24.21
C ALA A 290 -1.36 -8.78 -22.80
N PHE A 291 -0.51 -8.94 -21.78
CA PHE A 291 -0.78 -8.52 -20.41
C PHE A 291 -0.92 -6.99 -20.29
N ILE A 292 -0.11 -6.20 -21.01
CA ILE A 292 -0.25 -4.73 -21.09
C ILE A 292 -1.52 -4.34 -21.87
N ARG A 293 -1.95 -5.14 -22.85
CA ARG A 293 -3.17 -4.90 -23.64
C ARG A 293 -4.45 -5.32 -22.89
N GLU A 294 -4.38 -6.38 -22.09
CA GLU A 294 -5.43 -6.87 -21.18
C GLU A 294 -5.56 -5.98 -19.93
N LEU A 295 -4.47 -5.29 -19.55
CA LEU A 295 -4.50 -4.19 -18.60
C LEU A 295 -5.15 -2.90 -19.17
N TRP A 296 -5.37 -2.79 -20.49
CA TRP A 296 -5.78 -1.54 -21.16
C TRP A 296 -7.06 -1.64 -22.03
N ASN A 297 -7.56 -2.84 -22.33
CA ASN A 297 -8.78 -3.11 -23.13
C ASN A 297 -9.50 -4.30 -22.50
N ASP A 298 -10.82 -4.40 -22.35
CA ASP A 298 -12.01 -3.66 -22.81
C ASP A 298 -13.10 -4.01 -21.77
N GLY A 299 -14.12 -3.21 -21.51
CA GLY A 299 -15.21 -3.14 -22.47
C GLY A 299 -16.02 -4.46 -22.55
N THR A 300 -16.43 -5.04 -21.42
CA THR A 300 -17.59 -5.97 -21.37
C THR A 300 -18.39 -5.75 -20.09
N SER A 301 -19.71 -5.80 -20.26
CA SER A 301 -20.75 -5.34 -19.35
C SER A 301 -21.05 -6.31 -18.21
N SER A 302 -20.24 -6.30 -17.15
CA SER A 302 -20.68 -6.69 -15.82
C SER A 302 -19.98 -5.82 -14.79
N ASP A 303 -20.77 -5.07 -14.02
CA ASP A 303 -20.28 -4.17 -12.98
C ASP A 303 -19.69 -5.01 -11.82
N PRO A 304 -18.38 -4.94 -11.53
CA PRO A 304 -17.78 -5.74 -10.45
C PRO A 304 -18.28 -5.33 -9.05
N LEU A 305 -18.90 -4.14 -8.93
CA LEU A 305 -19.56 -3.72 -7.70
C LEU A 305 -20.80 -4.58 -7.43
N GLU A 306 -21.48 -5.04 -8.47
CA GLU A 306 -22.69 -5.85 -8.36
C GLU A 306 -22.39 -7.30 -7.92
N ASP A 307 -21.23 -7.83 -8.31
CA ASP A 307 -20.72 -9.10 -7.76
C ASP A 307 -20.30 -8.97 -6.28
N LEU A 308 -19.76 -7.80 -5.87
CA LEU A 308 -19.40 -7.54 -4.48
C LEU A 308 -20.64 -7.37 -3.57
N LEU A 309 -21.74 -6.87 -4.12
CA LEU A 309 -23.03 -6.73 -3.44
C LEU A 309 -23.79 -8.06 -3.28
N ARG A 310 -23.46 -9.09 -4.07
CA ARG A 310 -24.14 -10.40 -4.06
C ARG A 310 -23.48 -11.45 -3.17
N SER A 311 -22.23 -11.26 -2.74
CA SER A 311 -21.54 -12.23 -1.88
C SER A 311 -21.85 -12.00 -0.39
N GLU A 312 -22.92 -12.60 0.13
CA GLU A 312 -23.11 -12.71 1.58
C GLU A 312 -22.08 -13.70 2.19
N PRO A 313 -21.42 -13.36 3.31
CA PRO A 313 -20.59 -14.32 4.02
C PRO A 313 -21.47 -15.29 4.82
N GLN A 314 -21.43 -16.58 4.48
CA GLN A 314 -21.90 -17.63 5.38
C GLN A 314 -20.91 -17.76 6.55
N LEU A 315 -21.29 -17.23 7.71
CA LEU A 315 -20.58 -17.46 8.96
C LEU A 315 -20.94 -18.86 9.48
N GLU A 316 -20.02 -19.81 9.35
CA GLU A 316 -20.10 -21.07 10.10
C GLU A 316 -19.87 -20.80 11.60
N PRO A 317 -20.62 -21.48 12.50
CA PRO A 317 -20.41 -21.32 13.94
C PRO A 317 -19.11 -22.00 14.37
N VAL A 318 -18.16 -21.21 14.88
CA VAL A 318 -16.99 -21.71 15.59
C VAL A 318 -17.43 -22.28 16.94
N MET A 319 -17.21 -23.57 17.16
CA MET A 319 -17.37 -24.22 18.46
C MET A 319 -16.33 -23.68 19.46
N PRO A 320 -16.67 -23.47 20.74
CA PRO A 320 -15.71 -23.04 21.74
C PRO A 320 -14.69 -24.16 22.01
N ALA A 321 -13.40 -23.82 21.89
CA ALA A 321 -12.29 -24.68 22.28
C ALA A 321 -12.26 -24.86 23.80
N HIS A 322 -11.90 -26.07 24.23
CA HIS A 322 -11.66 -26.43 25.62
C HIS A 322 -10.48 -25.64 26.20
N ASP A 323 -10.67 -25.20 27.44
CA ASP A 323 -9.72 -24.49 28.30
C ASP A 323 -8.82 -25.53 29.00
N ASP A 324 -7.60 -25.71 28.51
CA ASP A 324 -6.53 -26.40 29.22
C ASP A 324 -5.63 -25.33 29.84
N GLY A 325 -5.68 -25.24 31.17
CA GLY A 325 -4.97 -24.25 31.94
C GLY A 325 -3.47 -24.46 31.96
N ASP A 326 -2.74 -23.34 31.91
CA ASP A 326 -1.37 -23.27 32.38
C ASP A 326 -1.17 -21.98 33.21
N ASP A 327 -0.57 -22.22 34.37
CA ASP A 327 -0.40 -21.39 35.54
C ASP A 327 0.79 -20.44 35.36
N PHE A 328 0.58 -19.12 35.47
CA PHE A 328 1.66 -18.15 35.61
C PHE A 328 1.44 -17.26 36.84
N PRO A 329 2.48 -17.00 37.67
CA PRO A 329 2.32 -16.35 38.96
C PRO A 329 2.06 -14.85 38.81
N SER A 330 1.05 -14.35 39.53
CA SER A 330 0.68 -12.95 39.63
C SER A 330 1.65 -12.16 40.51
N GLU A 331 2.31 -11.13 39.95
CA GLU A 331 2.82 -10.01 40.73
C GLU A 331 1.78 -8.88 40.81
N VAL A 332 1.73 -8.30 42.00
CA VAL A 332 0.67 -7.44 42.54
C VAL A 332 0.88 -6.00 42.09
N PHE A 333 -0.12 -5.40 41.43
CA PHE A 333 -0.32 -3.96 41.45
C PHE A 333 -1.80 -3.60 41.63
N ASP A 334 -1.95 -2.47 42.33
CA ASP A 334 -3.10 -2.06 43.11
C ASP A 334 -4.35 -1.69 42.31
N THR A 335 -5.46 -1.79 43.00
CA THR A 335 -6.84 -1.77 42.52
C THR A 335 -7.32 -0.45 41.89
N ALA A 336 -7.83 -0.53 40.64
CA ALA A 336 -8.71 0.48 40.04
C ALA A 336 -10.16 -0.06 39.97
N PRO A 337 -11.21 0.77 40.18
CA PRO A 337 -12.57 0.29 40.35
C PRO A 337 -13.16 -0.27 39.04
N LYS A 338 -13.70 -1.49 39.15
CA LYS A 338 -14.36 -2.26 38.11
C LYS A 338 -15.59 -1.51 37.57
N PRO A 339 -15.71 -1.23 36.25
CA PRO A 339 -16.96 -0.73 35.67
C PRO A 339 -18.05 -1.80 35.78
N ALA A 340 -19.22 -1.41 36.28
CA ALA A 340 -20.36 -2.31 36.45
C ALA A 340 -20.78 -2.96 35.11
N GLU A 341 -20.86 -4.29 35.11
CA GLU A 341 -21.41 -5.10 34.02
C GLU A 341 -22.85 -4.68 33.70
N ARG A 342 -23.03 -4.03 32.55
CA ARG A 342 -24.36 -3.87 31.96
C ARG A 342 -24.76 -5.18 31.28
N LYS A 343 -25.82 -5.80 31.79
CA LYS A 343 -26.48 -6.97 31.22
C LYS A 343 -26.70 -6.82 29.71
N PRO A 344 -26.52 -7.89 28.91
CA PRO A 344 -26.72 -7.83 27.46
C PRO A 344 -28.20 -7.62 27.16
N ARG A 345 -28.56 -6.40 26.73
CA ARG A 345 -29.89 -6.12 26.21
C ARG A 345 -29.95 -6.71 24.81
N ALA A 346 -30.76 -7.75 24.65
CA ALA A 346 -30.98 -8.46 23.39
C ALA A 346 -31.23 -7.46 22.24
N ARG A 347 -30.24 -7.31 21.36
CA ARG A 347 -30.40 -6.61 20.08
C ARG A 347 -31.27 -7.51 19.20
N LYS A 348 -32.52 -7.13 18.99
CA LYS A 348 -33.36 -7.69 17.93
C LYS A 348 -32.57 -7.57 16.62
N ARG A 349 -32.38 -8.70 15.94
CA ARG A 349 -31.82 -8.79 14.59
C ARG A 349 -32.56 -7.78 13.71
N ALA A 350 -31.87 -6.72 13.29
CA ALA A 350 -32.33 -5.89 12.19
C ALA A 350 -32.25 -6.78 10.95
N SER A 351 -33.41 -7.06 10.38
CA SER A 351 -33.58 -7.76 9.12
C SER A 351 -32.73 -7.13 8.03
N THR A 352 -32.13 -7.99 7.21
CA THR A 352 -31.45 -7.73 5.94
C THR A 352 -32.09 -6.55 5.20
N ALA A 353 -31.44 -5.39 5.24
CA ALA A 353 -31.85 -4.23 4.47
C ALA A 353 -31.24 -4.37 3.08
N ALA A 354 -32.06 -4.83 2.14
CA ALA A 354 -31.80 -4.67 0.71
C ALA A 354 -31.59 -3.18 0.40
N ILE A 355 -30.77 -2.90 -0.62
CA ILE A 355 -30.61 -1.55 -1.19
C ILE A 355 -31.99 -1.06 -1.63
N PRO A 356 -32.55 0.02 -1.04
CA PRO A 356 -33.78 0.59 -1.55
C PRO A 356 -33.46 1.37 -2.81
N ASP A 357 -33.95 0.90 -3.96
CA ASP A 357 -33.99 1.62 -5.25
C ASP A 357 -35.12 2.66 -5.31
N GLU A 358 -35.69 3.06 -4.16
CA GLU A 358 -36.70 4.11 -4.10
C GLU A 358 -36.10 5.45 -3.61
N PRO A 359 -36.57 6.60 -4.13
CA PRO A 359 -36.16 7.91 -3.64
C PRO A 359 -36.63 8.03 -2.19
N THR A 360 -35.74 7.66 -1.28
CA THR A 360 -35.93 7.89 0.15
C THR A 360 -35.91 9.39 0.35
N ASP A 361 -36.96 9.91 0.98
CA ASP A 361 -37.07 11.30 1.43
C ASP A 361 -36.01 11.56 2.52
N TYR A 362 -34.75 11.64 2.10
CA TYR A 362 -33.60 11.72 2.97
C TYR A 362 -33.58 13.11 3.61
N GLN A 363 -33.90 13.16 4.90
CA GLN A 363 -33.85 14.39 5.67
C GLN A 363 -32.47 14.57 6.29
N LEU A 364 -31.91 15.77 6.15
CA LEU A 364 -30.66 16.13 6.80
C LEU A 364 -30.82 16.06 8.33
N PRO A 365 -29.77 15.62 9.05
CA PRO A 365 -29.82 15.48 10.50
C PRO A 365 -30.00 16.84 11.19
N PRO A 366 -30.85 16.94 12.24
CA PRO A 366 -31.00 18.18 12.99
C PRO A 366 -29.79 18.44 13.90
N LEU A 367 -29.44 19.71 14.11
CA LEU A 367 -28.32 20.12 14.98
C LEU A 367 -28.47 19.65 16.43
N ALA A 368 -29.69 19.37 16.90
CA ALA A 368 -29.98 18.87 18.24
C ALA A 368 -29.33 17.50 18.56
N LEU A 369 -28.83 16.79 17.56
CA LEU A 369 -28.02 15.58 17.77
C LEU A 369 -26.58 15.87 18.21
N LEU A 370 -26.12 17.12 18.07
CA LEU A 370 -24.80 17.57 18.49
C LEU A 370 -24.88 18.22 19.87
N ASN A 371 -23.82 18.04 20.67
CA ASN A 371 -23.72 18.69 21.98
C ASN A 371 -23.47 20.19 21.84
N GLU A 372 -24.30 21.00 22.49
CA GLU A 372 -24.10 22.44 22.60
C GLU A 372 -22.88 22.76 23.47
N ALA A 373 -22.24 23.90 23.19
CA ALA A 373 -21.18 24.41 24.03
C ALA A 373 -21.76 24.84 25.39
N PRO A 374 -21.12 24.47 26.52
CA PRO A 374 -21.50 25.00 27.83
C PRO A 374 -21.41 26.54 27.84
N PRO A 375 -22.25 27.22 28.63
CA PRO A 375 -22.17 28.67 28.77
C PRO A 375 -20.78 29.09 29.27
N ALA A 376 -20.22 30.13 28.65
CA ALA A 376 -18.90 30.66 29.01
C ALA A 376 -18.90 31.12 30.47
N ARG A 377 -17.91 30.63 31.24
CA ARG A 377 -17.70 31.08 32.61
C ARG A 377 -16.83 32.33 32.63
N PRO A 378 -16.94 33.21 33.63
CA PRO A 378 -16.04 34.36 33.76
C PRO A 378 -14.56 33.96 33.75
N GLU A 379 -14.25 32.79 34.32
CA GLU A 379 -12.93 32.18 34.41
C GLU A 379 -12.35 31.74 33.05
N ASP A 380 -13.20 31.62 32.03
CA ASP A 380 -12.81 31.20 30.69
C ASP A 380 -12.24 32.37 29.86
N THR A 381 -12.36 33.60 30.37
CA THR A 381 -11.91 34.81 29.68
C THR A 381 -10.65 35.36 30.35
N LEU A 382 -9.56 35.51 29.59
CA LEU A 382 -8.35 36.19 30.06
C LEU A 382 -8.65 37.68 30.26
N THR A 383 -8.44 38.18 31.47
CA THR A 383 -8.57 39.61 31.78
C THR A 383 -7.43 40.40 31.16
N GLN A 384 -7.66 41.68 30.85
CA GLN A 384 -6.62 42.53 30.28
C GLN A 384 -5.37 42.64 31.17
N ASP A 385 -5.56 42.68 32.49
CA ASP A 385 -4.46 42.75 33.44
C ASP A 385 -3.55 41.50 33.36
N MET A 386 -4.14 40.30 33.26
CA MET A 386 -3.38 39.06 33.09
C MET A 386 -2.62 39.02 31.76
N LEU A 387 -3.21 39.52 30.67
CA LEU A 387 -2.55 39.58 29.37
C LEU A 387 -1.34 40.52 29.39
N VAL A 388 -1.46 41.67 30.07
CA VAL A 388 -0.36 42.62 30.23
C VAL A 388 0.75 42.06 31.12
N GLU A 389 0.39 41.37 32.20
CA GLU A 389 1.36 40.68 33.07
C GLU A 389 2.12 39.60 32.32
N ASN A 390 1.42 38.74 31.58
CA ASN A 390 2.03 37.70 30.76
C ASN A 390 2.91 38.26 29.64
N ALA A 391 2.51 39.37 29.01
CA ALA A 391 3.32 40.05 28.02
C ALA A 391 4.63 40.58 28.61
N ARG A 392 4.59 41.20 29.80
CA ARG A 392 5.79 41.67 30.51
C ARG A 392 6.71 40.52 30.92
N LEU A 393 6.14 39.41 31.36
CA LEU A 393 6.91 38.20 31.67
C LEU A 393 7.62 37.68 30.42
N LEU A 394 6.91 37.61 29.29
CA LEU A 394 7.48 37.20 28.00
C LEU A 394 8.61 38.12 27.54
N GLU A 395 8.44 39.45 27.67
CA GLU A 395 9.50 40.42 27.37
C GLU A 395 10.75 40.20 28.23
N GLY A 396 10.58 39.96 29.53
CA GLY A 396 11.69 39.64 30.43
C GLY A 396 12.43 38.35 30.04
N VAL A 397 11.67 37.30 29.74
CA VAL A 397 12.24 36.02 29.25
C VAL A 397 13.01 36.22 27.95
N LEU A 398 12.47 36.99 27.01
CA LEU A 398 13.15 37.28 25.75
C LEU A 398 14.46 38.06 25.97
N ASP A 399 14.45 39.04 26.89
CA ASP A 399 15.65 39.82 27.23
C ASP A 399 16.75 38.96 27.87
N ASP A 400 16.38 38.00 28.73
CA ASP A 400 17.32 37.04 29.32
C ASP A 400 18.07 36.20 28.27
N PHE A 401 17.42 35.88 27.13
CA PHE A 401 18.04 35.20 25.98
C PHE A 401 18.74 36.17 25.00
N GLY A 402 18.83 37.45 25.35
CA GLY A 402 19.42 38.52 24.54
C GLY A 402 18.59 38.85 23.29
N ILE A 403 17.28 38.59 23.33
CA ILE A 403 16.31 38.95 22.30
C ILE A 403 15.67 40.29 22.69
N ARG A 404 16.23 41.37 22.17
CA ARG A 404 15.68 42.71 22.38
C ARG A 404 14.52 42.97 21.42
N GLY A 405 13.40 43.41 21.96
CA GLY A 405 12.18 43.74 21.22
C GLY A 405 11.05 44.15 22.19
N GLN A 406 9.88 44.45 21.66
CA GLN A 406 8.70 44.80 22.46
C GLN A 406 7.47 44.06 21.94
N ILE A 407 6.56 43.68 22.84
CA ILE A 407 5.27 43.11 22.46
C ILE A 407 4.32 44.25 22.12
N ILE A 408 3.94 44.35 20.84
CA ILE A 408 3.12 45.45 20.31
C ILE A 408 1.61 45.15 20.37
N ASP A 409 1.23 43.88 20.34
CA ASP A 409 -0.17 43.44 20.31
C ASP A 409 -0.31 42.07 20.96
N VAL A 410 -1.46 41.85 21.60
CA VAL A 410 -1.80 40.58 22.28
C VAL A 410 -3.21 40.19 21.87
N ARG A 411 -3.35 39.01 21.26
CA ARG A 411 -4.61 38.50 20.73
C ARG A 411 -4.97 37.19 21.40
N PRO A 412 -5.83 37.21 22.43
CA PRO A 412 -6.27 35.99 23.09
C PRO A 412 -7.17 35.17 22.16
N GLY A 413 -6.89 33.87 22.09
CA GLY A 413 -7.68 32.89 21.35
C GLY A 413 -8.33 31.85 22.26
N PRO A 414 -9.08 30.88 21.71
CA PRO A 414 -9.72 29.83 22.51
C PRO A 414 -8.74 28.83 23.13
N VAL A 415 -7.61 28.55 22.46
CA VAL A 415 -6.63 27.52 22.88
C VAL A 415 -5.26 28.13 23.18
N VAL A 416 -4.87 29.14 22.41
CA VAL A 416 -3.57 29.82 22.50
C VAL A 416 -3.81 31.33 22.49
N THR A 417 -2.86 32.09 23.02
CA THR A 417 -2.77 33.54 22.89
C THR A 417 -1.60 33.88 21.98
N LEU A 418 -1.83 34.76 21.00
CA LEU A 418 -0.79 35.26 20.10
C LEU A 418 -0.23 36.57 20.64
N TYR A 419 1.08 36.60 20.90
CA TYR A 419 1.85 37.78 21.25
C TYR A 419 2.65 38.22 20.03
N GLU A 420 2.48 39.46 19.57
CA GLU A 420 3.23 40.00 18.44
C GLU A 420 4.47 40.75 18.92
N LEU A 421 5.64 40.17 18.69
CA LEU A 421 6.94 40.75 18.99
C LEU A 421 7.42 41.61 17.82
N GLU A 422 7.70 42.88 18.08
CA GLU A 422 8.50 43.72 17.19
C GLU A 422 10.00 43.60 17.59
N PRO A 423 10.84 42.95 16.78
CA PRO A 423 12.24 42.74 17.12
C PRO A 423 13.06 44.04 16.94
N ALA A 424 14.09 44.23 17.76
CA ALA A 424 15.04 45.32 17.58
C ALA A 424 15.79 45.19 16.22
N PRO A 425 16.21 46.32 15.61
CA PRO A 425 16.91 46.30 14.33
C PRO A 425 18.15 45.39 14.34
N GLY A 426 18.28 44.58 13.28
CA GLY A 426 19.40 43.66 13.11
C GLY A 426 19.22 42.29 13.78
N LEU A 427 18.15 42.06 14.53
CA LEU A 427 17.81 40.74 15.06
C LEU A 427 17.23 39.85 13.94
N LYS A 428 17.82 38.66 13.74
CA LYS A 428 17.33 37.69 12.77
C LYS A 428 16.13 36.92 13.32
N SER A 429 15.06 36.81 12.53
CA SER A 429 13.85 36.04 12.91
C SER A 429 14.16 34.59 13.26
N SER A 430 15.12 33.96 12.57
CA SER A 430 15.55 32.58 12.84
C SER A 430 16.06 32.36 14.27
N ARG A 431 16.64 33.39 14.90
CA ARG A 431 17.12 33.29 16.28
C ARG A 431 15.96 33.20 17.26
N VAL A 432 14.90 33.98 17.06
CA VAL A 432 13.71 33.94 17.91
C VAL A 432 12.96 32.62 17.70
N ILE A 433 12.85 32.17 16.43
CA ILE A 433 12.22 30.90 16.09
C ILE A 433 12.94 29.71 16.76
N GLY A 434 14.28 29.72 16.75
CA GLY A 434 15.09 28.68 17.38
C GLY A 434 15.04 28.64 18.91
N LEU A 435 14.45 29.65 19.56
CA LEU A 435 14.29 29.72 21.02
C LEU A 435 12.91 29.24 21.49
N ALA A 436 12.08 28.67 20.60
CA ALA A 436 10.71 28.27 20.93
C ALA A 436 10.63 27.37 22.18
N ASP A 437 11.48 26.33 22.28
CA ASP A 437 11.46 25.40 23.42
C ASP A 437 11.95 26.06 24.72
N ASP A 438 12.92 26.96 24.63
CA ASP A 438 13.43 27.71 25.79
C ASP A 438 12.43 28.75 26.29
N ILE A 439 11.69 29.40 25.40
CA ILE A 439 10.57 30.27 25.72
C ILE A 439 9.47 29.45 26.41
N ALA A 440 9.09 28.30 25.84
CA ALA A 440 8.08 27.43 26.42
C ALA A 440 8.45 27.02 27.85
N ARG A 441 9.70 26.57 28.06
CA ARG A 441 10.23 26.20 29.38
C ARG A 441 10.20 27.36 30.38
N SER A 442 10.63 28.55 29.97
CA SER A 442 10.72 29.72 30.86
C SER A 442 9.34 30.31 31.19
N MET A 443 8.40 30.20 30.26
CA MET A 443 7.00 30.60 30.44
C MET A 443 6.15 29.51 31.11
N SER A 444 6.73 28.38 31.52
CA SER A 444 6.01 27.22 32.07
C SER A 444 4.89 26.70 31.15
N ALA A 445 5.06 26.85 29.84
CA ALA A 445 4.13 26.38 28.83
C ALA A 445 4.53 25.00 28.29
N ILE A 446 3.54 24.20 27.86
CA ILE A 446 3.76 22.87 27.26
C ILE A 446 4.57 22.98 25.97
N SER A 447 4.33 24.03 25.19
CA SER A 447 5.03 24.33 23.95
C SER A 447 4.85 25.81 23.61
N ALA A 448 5.70 26.33 22.73
CA ALA A 448 5.53 27.64 22.12
C ALA A 448 5.70 27.50 20.61
N ARG A 449 4.86 28.18 19.83
CA ARG A 449 5.03 28.26 18.38
C ARG A 449 5.45 29.67 18.01
N VAL A 450 6.60 29.79 17.34
CA VAL A 450 7.16 31.07 16.92
C VAL A 450 7.21 31.12 15.40
N ALA A 451 6.56 32.11 14.80
CA ALA A 451 6.50 32.26 13.35
C ALA A 451 6.45 33.74 12.94
N VAL A 452 6.89 34.05 11.72
CA VAL A 452 6.73 35.39 11.15
C VAL A 452 5.26 35.67 10.82
N VAL A 453 4.78 36.89 11.09
CA VAL A 453 3.42 37.31 10.74
C VAL A 453 3.40 37.85 9.31
N PRO A 454 2.70 37.22 8.35
CA PRO A 454 2.67 37.69 6.98
C PRO A 454 2.14 39.12 6.86
N GLY A 455 2.84 39.96 6.10
CA GLY A 455 2.44 41.35 5.84
C GLY A 455 2.68 42.32 7.00
N ARG A 456 3.32 41.90 8.10
CA ARG A 456 3.68 42.77 9.23
C ARG A 456 5.15 42.60 9.61
N ASN A 457 5.78 43.65 10.14
CA ASN A 457 7.14 43.58 10.68
C ASN A 457 7.13 43.02 12.12
N ALA A 458 6.46 41.88 12.32
CA ALA A 458 6.26 41.27 13.64
C ALA A 458 6.50 39.77 13.59
N ILE A 459 6.99 39.23 14.70
CA ILE A 459 7.14 37.79 14.95
C ILE A 459 6.03 37.40 15.92
N GLY A 460 5.18 36.47 15.53
CA GLY A 460 4.13 35.92 16.36
C GLY A 460 4.69 34.82 17.28
N ILE A 461 4.43 34.96 18.58
CA ILE A 461 4.70 33.96 19.60
C ILE A 461 3.36 33.48 20.12
N GLU A 462 3.00 32.23 19.82
CA GLU A 462 1.76 31.60 20.25
C GLU A 462 2.04 30.75 21.49
N LEU A 463 1.43 31.11 22.61
CA LEU A 463 1.52 30.38 23.88
C LEU A 463 0.16 29.78 24.24
N PRO A 464 0.10 28.50 24.67
CA PRO A 464 -1.12 27.90 25.17
C PRO A 464 -1.71 28.67 26.35
N ASN A 465 -3.03 28.81 26.36
CA ASN A 465 -3.75 29.34 27.52
C ASN A 465 -3.74 28.31 28.66
N ASP A 466 -3.76 28.80 29.91
CA ASP A 466 -3.90 27.95 31.10
C ASP A 466 -5.17 27.10 31.06
N ARG A 467 -6.26 27.70 30.58
CA ARG A 467 -7.52 27.01 30.27
C ARG A 467 -7.77 27.03 28.77
N ARG A 468 -7.72 25.86 28.15
CA ARG A 468 -8.04 25.67 26.73
C ARG A 468 -9.54 25.41 26.57
N LEU A 469 -10.20 26.22 25.75
CA LEU A 469 -11.61 26.04 25.45
C LEU A 469 -11.81 24.95 24.40
N THR A 470 -12.75 24.04 24.66
CA THR A 470 -13.15 23.04 23.68
C THR A 470 -13.96 23.71 22.57
N VAL A 471 -13.58 23.46 21.32
CA VAL A 471 -14.36 23.89 20.15
C VAL A 471 -15.39 22.82 19.82
N TYR A 472 -16.67 23.16 20.01
CA TYR A 472 -17.77 22.23 19.75
C TYR A 472 -18.22 22.27 18.29
N LEU A 473 -18.47 21.10 17.69
CA LEU A 473 -18.94 21.01 16.30
C LEU A 473 -20.30 21.72 16.13
N HIS A 474 -21.20 21.58 17.12
CA HIS A 474 -22.48 22.28 17.14
C HIS A 474 -22.31 23.80 16.96
N GLU A 475 -21.36 24.39 17.70
CA GLU A 475 -21.11 25.83 17.64
C GLU A 475 -20.70 26.29 16.23
N VAL A 476 -19.83 25.50 15.57
CA VAL A 476 -19.39 25.83 14.21
C VAL A 476 -20.53 25.65 13.21
N PHE A 477 -21.34 24.60 13.34
CA PHE A 477 -22.47 24.33 12.43
C PHE A 477 -23.62 25.33 12.62
N ALA A 478 -23.85 25.79 13.85
CA ALA A 478 -24.83 26.83 14.16
C ALA A 478 -24.38 28.22 13.70
N SER A 479 -23.11 28.40 13.32
CA SER A 479 -22.58 29.69 12.89
C SER A 479 -23.18 30.15 11.55
N LYS A 480 -23.29 31.48 11.39
CA LYS A 480 -23.69 32.07 10.09
C LYS A 480 -22.75 31.67 8.97
N HIS A 481 -21.46 31.49 9.27
CA HIS A 481 -20.46 31.04 8.31
C HIS A 481 -20.84 29.70 7.70
N PHE A 482 -21.24 28.72 8.51
CA PHE A 482 -21.63 27.40 8.01
C PHE A 482 -22.91 27.44 7.18
N SER A 483 -23.94 28.16 7.64
CA SER A 483 -25.24 28.25 6.92
C SER A 483 -25.17 29.01 5.59
N SER A 484 -24.28 30.00 5.47
CA SER A 484 -24.15 30.85 4.27
C SER A 484 -23.06 30.38 3.30
N ASP A 485 -22.34 29.33 3.67
CA ASP A 485 -21.23 28.77 2.91
C ASP A 485 -21.71 28.18 1.58
N LYS A 486 -20.99 28.50 0.50
CA LYS A 486 -21.33 28.08 -0.87
C LYS A 486 -20.34 27.07 -1.45
N HIS A 487 -19.48 26.48 -0.62
CA HIS A 487 -18.54 25.47 -1.08
C HIS A 487 -19.28 24.19 -1.48
N THR A 488 -18.74 23.50 -2.49
CA THR A 488 -19.35 22.28 -3.04
C THR A 488 -19.16 21.11 -2.08
N LEU A 489 -17.93 20.90 -1.59
CA LEU A 489 -17.60 19.83 -0.64
C LEU A 489 -17.00 20.44 0.61
N ALA A 490 -17.85 21.11 1.40
CA ALA A 490 -17.39 21.86 2.55
C ALA A 490 -17.00 20.96 3.72
N LEU A 491 -15.80 21.17 4.23
CA LEU A 491 -15.25 20.49 5.40
C LEU A 491 -14.98 21.51 6.51
N THR A 492 -15.53 21.26 7.69
CA THR A 492 -15.26 22.07 8.87
C THR A 492 -13.99 21.58 9.55
N LEU A 493 -13.03 22.48 9.76
CA LEU A 493 -11.77 22.16 10.44
C LEU A 493 -11.79 22.54 11.92
N GLY A 494 -12.65 23.48 12.31
CA GLY A 494 -12.73 24.01 13.66
C GLY A 494 -12.65 25.53 13.66
N LYS A 495 -11.83 26.10 14.54
CA LYS A 495 -11.59 27.54 14.66
C LYS A 495 -10.12 27.88 14.46
N ASN A 496 -9.84 29.08 13.95
CA ASN A 496 -8.47 29.60 13.91
C ASN A 496 -8.01 30.05 15.30
N ILE A 497 -6.77 30.54 15.39
CA ILE A 497 -6.21 31.07 16.65
C ILE A 497 -7.01 32.26 17.21
N GLY A 498 -7.76 32.99 16.39
CA GLY A 498 -8.64 34.08 16.81
C GLY A 498 -10.06 33.64 17.21
N GLY A 499 -10.38 32.34 17.10
CA GLY A 499 -11.70 31.80 17.42
C GLY A 499 -12.72 31.86 16.28
N GLU A 500 -12.34 32.29 15.07
CA GLU A 500 -13.22 32.34 13.91
C GLU A 500 -13.35 30.95 13.27
N PRO A 501 -14.55 30.54 12.83
CA PRO A 501 -14.78 29.23 12.24
C PRO A 501 -14.06 29.10 10.89
N ILE A 502 -13.39 27.96 10.69
CA ILE A 502 -12.67 27.62 9.45
C ILE A 502 -13.39 26.48 8.74
N ILE A 503 -13.90 26.81 7.56
CA ILE A 503 -14.56 25.89 6.63
C ILE A 503 -13.79 25.96 5.32
N VAL A 504 -13.44 24.80 4.78
CA VAL A 504 -12.64 24.67 3.57
C VAL A 504 -13.38 23.85 2.51
N ASP A 505 -13.03 24.02 1.24
CA ASP A 505 -13.67 23.30 0.13
C ASP A 505 -12.77 22.19 -0.40
N LEU A 506 -13.18 20.93 -0.19
CA LEU A 506 -12.48 19.78 -0.75
C LEU A 506 -12.54 19.76 -2.28
N ALA A 507 -13.54 20.37 -2.92
CA ALA A 507 -13.58 20.44 -4.38
C ALA A 507 -12.48 21.36 -4.95
N ARG A 508 -12.09 22.41 -4.20
CA ARG A 508 -10.98 23.31 -4.56
C ARG A 508 -9.61 22.75 -4.14
N MET A 509 -9.60 21.94 -3.09
CA MET A 509 -8.44 21.17 -2.64
C MET A 509 -8.67 19.69 -2.99
N PRO A 510 -8.59 19.30 -4.28
CA PRO A 510 -9.22 18.10 -4.82
C PRO A 510 -8.82 16.80 -4.10
N HIS A 511 -7.68 16.80 -3.43
CA HIS A 511 -7.24 15.75 -2.52
C HIS A 511 -6.65 16.37 -1.25
N LEU A 512 -6.90 15.73 -0.11
CA LEU A 512 -6.43 16.15 1.21
C LEU A 512 -5.62 15.02 1.86
N LEU A 513 -4.43 15.34 2.34
CA LEU A 513 -3.61 14.44 3.17
C LEU A 513 -3.74 14.85 4.64
N ILE A 514 -4.03 13.90 5.51
CA ILE A 514 -4.14 14.12 6.97
C ILE A 514 -3.15 13.20 7.67
N ALA A 515 -2.24 13.78 8.46
CA ALA A 515 -1.26 13.08 9.26
C ALA A 515 -1.30 13.56 10.71
N GLY A 516 -1.00 12.68 11.65
CA GLY A 516 -0.98 12.99 13.07
C GLY A 516 -0.66 11.74 13.90
N THR A 517 0.04 11.94 15.02
CA THR A 517 0.35 10.89 16.00
C THR A 517 -0.91 10.44 16.75
N THR A 518 -0.86 9.30 17.42
CA THR A 518 -1.97 8.86 18.29
C THR A 518 -2.26 9.91 19.36
N GLY A 519 -3.54 10.22 19.57
CA GLY A 519 -3.95 11.25 20.54
C GLY A 519 -3.89 12.70 20.04
N SER A 520 -3.32 12.96 18.85
CA SER A 520 -3.28 14.31 18.25
C SER A 520 -4.64 14.86 17.82
N GLY A 521 -5.69 14.02 17.79
CA GLY A 521 -7.03 14.40 17.35
C GLY A 521 -7.35 14.08 15.89
N LYS A 522 -6.47 13.37 15.16
CA LYS A 522 -6.68 12.96 13.76
C LYS A 522 -8.07 12.35 13.52
N SER A 523 -8.44 11.34 14.31
CA SER A 523 -9.70 10.61 14.13
C SER A 523 -10.91 11.49 14.42
N VAL A 524 -10.84 12.36 15.42
CA VAL A 524 -11.87 13.35 15.72
C VAL A 524 -12.01 14.35 14.56
N GLY A 525 -10.90 14.81 13.98
CA GLY A 525 -10.90 15.68 12.81
C GLY A 525 -11.53 15.02 11.58
N ILE A 526 -11.22 13.75 11.30
CA ILE A 526 -11.85 12.99 10.20
C ILE A 526 -13.36 12.89 10.41
N ASN A 527 -13.81 12.58 11.63
CA ASN A 527 -15.23 12.52 11.96
C ASN A 527 -15.92 13.89 11.78
N ALA A 528 -15.28 14.98 12.18
CA ALA A 528 -15.81 16.34 11.95
C ALA A 528 -15.94 16.66 10.45
N MET A 529 -14.97 16.22 9.63
CA MET A 529 -15.03 16.37 8.17
C MET A 529 -16.17 15.55 7.55
N ILE A 530 -16.33 14.28 7.94
CA ILE A 530 -17.42 13.42 7.45
C ILE A 530 -18.78 14.00 7.85
N LEU A 531 -18.94 14.39 9.12
CA LEU A 531 -20.16 15.02 9.61
C LEU A 531 -20.47 16.34 8.89
N SER A 532 -19.46 17.11 8.49
CA SER A 532 -19.67 18.34 7.69
C SER A 532 -20.39 18.05 6.38
N LEU A 533 -20.06 16.91 5.73
CA LEU A 533 -20.73 16.47 4.51
C LEU A 533 -22.14 15.94 4.81
N LEU A 534 -22.29 15.09 5.83
CA LEU A 534 -23.58 14.48 6.19
C LEU A 534 -24.64 15.49 6.64
N TYR A 535 -24.24 16.60 7.26
CA TYR A 535 -25.14 17.68 7.66
C TYR A 535 -25.51 18.63 6.51
N ARG A 536 -24.88 18.49 5.33
CA ARG A 536 -25.07 19.42 4.20
C ARG A 536 -25.52 18.76 2.92
N MET A 537 -25.31 17.46 2.76
CA MET A 537 -25.50 16.78 1.49
C MET A 537 -26.30 15.51 1.62
N THR A 538 -27.21 15.30 0.68
CA THR A 538 -27.96 14.06 0.55
C THR A 538 -27.11 12.98 -0.14
N PRO A 539 -27.52 11.70 -0.09
CA PRO A 539 -26.85 10.60 -0.81
C PRO A 539 -26.81 10.78 -2.34
N GLU A 540 -27.70 11.60 -2.91
CA GLU A 540 -27.70 11.91 -4.35
C GLU A 540 -26.62 12.95 -4.69
N GLU A 541 -26.30 13.84 -3.74
CA GLU A 541 -25.31 14.91 -3.92
C GLU A 541 -23.89 14.43 -3.61
N CYS A 542 -23.74 13.55 -2.62
CA CYS A 542 -22.44 13.02 -2.20
C CYS A 542 -22.49 11.53 -1.88
N ARG A 543 -21.57 10.79 -2.50
CA ARG A 543 -21.35 9.37 -2.25
C ARG A 543 -19.95 9.14 -1.73
N MET A 544 -19.81 8.18 -0.82
CA MET A 544 -18.58 7.90 -0.10
C MET A 544 -18.15 6.44 -0.26
N ILE A 545 -16.83 6.25 -0.35
CA ILE A 545 -16.17 4.95 -0.16
C ILE A 545 -15.27 5.12 1.05
N MET A 546 -15.54 4.35 2.10
CA MET A 546 -14.75 4.38 3.32
C MET A 546 -13.87 3.14 3.39
N ILE A 547 -12.58 3.35 3.67
CA ILE A 547 -11.57 2.28 3.78
C ILE A 547 -10.94 2.40 5.17
N ASP A 548 -11.13 1.38 6.00
CA ASP A 548 -10.60 1.31 7.37
C ASP A 548 -9.96 -0.06 7.63
N PRO A 549 -8.67 -0.23 7.30
CA PRO A 549 -8.00 -1.52 7.46
C PRO A 549 -7.80 -1.93 8.92
N LYS A 550 -7.97 -1.00 9.88
CA LYS A 550 -7.83 -1.28 11.31
C LYS A 550 -9.18 -1.50 12.00
N MET A 551 -10.29 -1.20 11.33
CA MET A 551 -11.66 -1.30 11.86
C MET A 551 -11.93 -0.45 13.11
N LEU A 552 -11.18 0.63 13.34
CA LEU A 552 -11.26 1.41 14.57
C LEU A 552 -12.10 2.68 14.45
N GLU A 553 -12.10 3.31 13.28
CA GLU A 553 -12.50 4.72 13.17
C GLU A 553 -13.74 4.90 12.31
N LEU A 554 -13.81 4.22 11.16
CA LEU A 554 -14.86 4.44 10.16
C LEU A 554 -15.95 3.37 10.18
N SER A 555 -15.75 2.27 10.88
CA SER A 555 -16.73 1.18 11.01
C SER A 555 -18.08 1.66 11.60
N VAL A 556 -18.08 2.76 12.36
CA VAL A 556 -19.30 3.38 12.91
C VAL A 556 -20.24 3.91 11.81
N TYR A 557 -19.73 4.21 10.62
CA TYR A 557 -20.52 4.73 9.50
C TYR A 557 -21.15 3.63 8.64
N ASP A 558 -20.94 2.35 8.98
CA ASP A 558 -21.49 1.26 8.18
C ASP A 558 -23.03 1.33 8.13
N GLY A 559 -23.58 1.20 6.92
CA GLY A 559 -25.03 1.28 6.66
C GLY A 559 -25.62 2.68 6.44
N ILE A 560 -24.83 3.76 6.45
CA ILE A 560 -25.35 5.08 6.03
C ILE A 560 -25.66 5.08 4.51
N PRO A 561 -26.71 5.78 4.05
CA PRO A 561 -27.13 5.74 2.64
C PRO A 561 -26.13 6.39 1.67
N HIS A 562 -25.20 7.21 2.17
CA HIS A 562 -24.13 7.82 1.38
C HIS A 562 -23.06 6.82 0.92
N LEU A 563 -22.96 5.64 1.55
CA LEU A 563 -21.96 4.65 1.17
C LEU A 563 -22.30 3.98 -0.16
N LEU A 564 -21.29 3.79 -1.00
CA LEU A 564 -21.39 2.98 -2.24
C LEU A 564 -21.13 1.50 -1.98
N THR A 565 -20.41 1.20 -0.90
CA THR A 565 -20.04 -0.14 -0.45
C THR A 565 -19.98 -0.10 1.07
N PRO A 566 -20.22 -1.23 1.76
CA PRO A 566 -19.85 -1.37 3.17
C PRO A 566 -18.42 -0.94 3.41
N VAL A 567 -18.12 -0.51 4.65
CA VAL A 567 -16.78 -0.02 5.01
C VAL A 567 -15.74 -1.08 4.68
N VAL A 568 -14.77 -0.72 3.84
CA VAL A 568 -13.79 -1.66 3.30
C VAL A 568 -12.66 -1.87 4.31
N THR A 569 -12.54 -3.09 4.80
CA THR A 569 -11.53 -3.44 5.82
C THR A 569 -10.40 -4.29 5.24
N ASP A 570 -10.68 -5.05 4.18
CA ASP A 570 -9.69 -5.89 3.50
C ASP A 570 -8.84 -5.07 2.51
N PRO A 571 -7.50 -5.12 2.58
CA PRO A 571 -6.63 -4.38 1.67
C PRO A 571 -6.80 -4.72 0.19
N ASN A 572 -7.13 -5.97 -0.16
CA ASN A 572 -7.35 -6.36 -1.55
C ASN A 572 -8.66 -5.75 -2.08
N LYS A 573 -9.71 -5.73 -1.24
CA LYS A 573 -10.96 -5.02 -1.58
C LYS A 573 -10.74 -3.52 -1.72
N ALA A 574 -9.84 -2.92 -0.93
CA ALA A 574 -9.47 -1.51 -1.08
C ALA A 574 -8.87 -1.21 -2.46
N ILE A 575 -8.00 -2.09 -2.97
CA ILE A 575 -7.44 -1.98 -4.32
C ILE A 575 -8.55 -2.01 -5.38
N VAL A 576 -9.53 -2.91 -5.23
CA VAL A 576 -10.68 -3.00 -6.15
C VAL A 576 -11.51 -1.71 -6.13
N ALA A 577 -11.79 -1.17 -4.95
CA ALA A 577 -12.54 0.07 -4.79
C ALA A 577 -11.82 1.27 -5.44
N LEU A 578 -10.49 1.37 -5.30
CA LEU A 578 -9.70 2.40 -5.96
C LEU A 578 -9.68 2.24 -7.48
N LYS A 579 -9.56 1.00 -8.00
CA LYS A 579 -9.69 0.73 -9.45
C LYS A 579 -11.06 1.08 -9.98
N TRP A 580 -12.13 0.86 -9.20
CA TRP A 580 -13.47 1.31 -9.54
C TRP A 580 -13.54 2.84 -9.61
N ALA A 581 -12.97 3.56 -8.64
CA ALA A 581 -12.95 5.03 -8.65
C ALA A 581 -12.24 5.60 -9.91
N VAL A 582 -11.16 4.96 -10.36
CA VAL A 582 -10.49 5.33 -11.63
C VAL A 582 -11.40 5.10 -12.83
N ARG A 583 -12.08 3.95 -12.92
CA ARG A 583 -13.02 3.65 -14.00
C ARG A 583 -14.21 4.62 -14.02
N GLU A 584 -14.76 4.94 -12.86
CA GLU A 584 -15.85 5.90 -12.71
C GLU A 584 -15.42 7.31 -13.14
N MET A 585 -14.20 7.73 -12.78
CA MET A 585 -13.62 8.98 -13.25
C MET A 585 -13.55 9.03 -14.79
N GLU A 586 -13.05 7.98 -15.44
CA GLU A 586 -13.01 7.89 -16.91
C GLU A 586 -14.40 7.92 -17.54
N ALA A 587 -15.36 7.20 -16.97
CA ALA A 587 -16.75 7.19 -17.41
C ALA A 587 -17.36 8.61 -17.35
N ARG A 588 -17.11 9.35 -16.26
CA ARG A 588 -17.52 10.75 -16.12
C ARG A 588 -16.88 11.63 -17.18
N TYR A 589 -15.58 11.50 -17.45
CA TYR A 589 -14.93 12.26 -18.52
C TYR A 589 -15.55 11.99 -19.89
N LYS A 590 -15.86 10.73 -20.21
CA LYS A 590 -16.55 10.35 -21.45
C LYS A 590 -17.94 10.99 -21.52
N ASN A 591 -18.71 10.93 -20.44
CA ASN A 591 -20.06 11.51 -20.37
C ASN A 591 -20.05 13.05 -20.48
N MET A 592 -19.12 13.71 -19.78
CA MET A 592 -18.91 15.15 -19.87
C MET A 592 -18.50 15.59 -21.28
N SER A 593 -17.61 14.83 -21.94
CA SER A 593 -17.20 15.07 -23.32
C SER A 593 -18.37 14.92 -24.31
N LYS A 594 -19.20 13.88 -24.15
CA LYS A 594 -20.40 13.66 -24.98
C LYS A 594 -21.40 14.82 -24.87
N VAL A 595 -21.60 15.33 -23.67
CA VAL A 595 -22.51 16.45 -23.39
C VAL A 595 -21.87 17.81 -23.69
N GLY A 596 -20.54 17.88 -23.83
CA GLY A 596 -19.82 19.13 -24.13
C GLY A 596 -19.67 20.06 -22.92
N VAL A 597 -19.36 19.49 -21.75
CA VAL A 597 -19.12 20.21 -20.48
C VAL A 597 -17.73 19.88 -19.92
N ARG A 598 -17.18 20.78 -19.09
CA ARG A 598 -15.81 20.67 -18.56
C ARG A 598 -15.72 20.10 -17.14
N ASN A 599 -16.81 20.10 -16.39
CA ASN A 599 -16.84 19.66 -15.00
C ASN A 599 -18.21 19.03 -14.65
N ILE A 600 -18.24 18.38 -13.49
CA ILE A 600 -19.43 17.66 -13.03
C ILE A 600 -20.61 18.59 -12.73
N ASP A 601 -20.36 19.82 -12.27
CA ASP A 601 -21.43 20.80 -12.03
C ASP A 601 -22.16 21.16 -13.33
N GLY A 602 -21.40 21.39 -14.40
CA GLY A 602 -21.95 21.65 -15.74
C GLY A 602 -22.71 20.44 -16.28
N PHE A 603 -22.21 19.23 -16.03
CA PHE A 603 -22.91 17.99 -16.38
C PHE A 603 -24.23 17.86 -15.65
N ASN A 604 -24.22 18.01 -14.32
CA ASN A 604 -25.40 17.90 -13.47
C ASN A 604 -26.45 18.96 -13.80
N LYS A 605 -26.03 20.18 -14.16
CA LYS A 605 -26.93 21.24 -14.61
C LYS A 605 -27.64 20.85 -15.90
N ARG A 606 -26.90 20.38 -16.92
CA ARG A 606 -27.50 19.93 -18.18
C ARG A 606 -28.37 18.68 -18.02
N ALA A 607 -27.97 17.75 -17.17
CA ALA A 607 -28.77 16.56 -16.86
C ALA A 607 -30.11 16.94 -16.21
N ARG A 608 -30.10 17.86 -15.24
CA ARG A 608 -31.34 18.38 -14.61
C ARG A 608 -32.22 19.14 -15.60
N GLU A 609 -31.64 19.98 -16.46
CA GLU A 609 -32.39 20.70 -17.49
C GLU A 609 -33.03 19.76 -18.51
N ALA A 610 -32.33 18.68 -18.90
CA ALA A 610 -32.85 17.66 -19.80
C ALA A 610 -33.98 16.84 -19.16
N ALA A 611 -33.79 16.42 -17.90
CA ALA A 611 -34.80 15.69 -17.13
C ALA A 611 -36.07 16.53 -16.94
N ALA A 612 -35.94 17.82 -16.63
CA ALA A 612 -37.07 18.73 -16.46
C ALA A 612 -37.85 19.00 -17.76
N LYS A 613 -37.19 18.93 -18.92
CA LYS A 613 -37.81 19.18 -20.24
C LYS A 613 -38.33 17.91 -20.91
N VAL A 614 -38.06 16.71 -20.36
CA VAL A 614 -38.34 15.41 -21.01
C VAL A 614 -37.75 15.34 -22.42
N VAL A 615 -36.58 15.94 -22.62
CA VAL A 615 -35.88 15.95 -23.92
C VAL A 615 -34.61 15.12 -23.81
N SER A 616 -34.40 14.20 -24.75
CA SER A 616 -33.17 13.43 -24.86
C SER A 616 -32.00 14.33 -25.30
N LEU A 617 -30.86 14.21 -24.62
CA LEU A 617 -29.65 14.97 -24.96
C LEU A 617 -29.07 14.46 -26.29
N THR A 618 -29.20 15.24 -27.37
CA THR A 618 -28.65 14.91 -28.69
C THR A 618 -27.29 15.58 -28.92
N ARG A 619 -26.32 14.85 -29.51
CA ARG A 619 -25.01 15.39 -29.91
C ARG A 619 -24.95 15.57 -31.42
N SER A 620 -24.51 16.74 -31.88
CA SER A 620 -24.06 16.93 -33.26
C SER A 620 -22.63 16.39 -33.39
N LEU A 621 -22.46 15.28 -34.11
CA LEU A 621 -21.14 14.76 -34.48
C LEU A 621 -20.70 15.46 -35.78
N GLN A 622 -19.63 16.24 -35.72
CA GLN A 622 -19.00 16.76 -36.93
C GLN A 622 -18.23 15.61 -37.59
N THR A 623 -18.83 15.00 -38.62
CA THR A 623 -18.17 14.03 -39.49
C THR A 623 -17.42 14.77 -40.60
N GLY A 624 -16.11 14.96 -40.45
CA GLY A 624 -15.22 15.31 -41.57
C GLY A 624 -14.15 16.38 -41.29
N PHE A 625 -12.91 16.07 -41.66
CA PHE A 625 -12.35 16.55 -42.92
C PHE A 625 -12.16 15.37 -43.87
#